data_AF-A0A2G9UUJ7-F1
#
_entry.id   AF-A0A2G9UUJ7-F1
#
_cell.length_a   1.000
_cell.length_b   1.000
_cell.length_c   1.000
_cell.angle_alpha   90.00
_cell.angle_beta   90.00
_cell.angle_gamma   90.00
#
_symmetry.space_group_name_H-M   'P 1'
#
loop_
_entity.id
_entity.type
_entity.pdbx_description
1 polymer ?
#
loop_
_entity_poly.entity_id
_entity_poly.type
_entity_poly.pdbx_seq_one_letter_code
_entity_poly.pdbx_strand_id
1 'polypeptide(L)'
;MMFEKECNNKDFVTRIYPCVGQEVSNWIRPCSEQVNAYSAVRDSVNQRISSTYDTAVAKVKATVGEDRKDDLRTFEKAMNSIAFLEGSKCGLFKQMRVCVLRRLLEKCGPEAMKAFNTSISLGYLRTERRERLNLDFEVFNYPVHPNCIGL
;
A
#
# COMPACT_ATOMS: atom_id res chain seq x y z
N MET A 1 6.57 -22.20 1.17
CA MET A 1 6.49 -21.34 -0.03
C MET A 1 5.28 -20.40 0.10
N MET A 2 5.25 -19.22 -0.54
CA MET A 2 3.99 -18.45 -0.62
C MET A 2 2.96 -19.29 -1.38
N PHE A 3 1.71 -19.31 -0.92
CA PHE A 3 0.63 -20.11 -1.49
C PHE A 3 0.81 -21.64 -1.43
N GLU A 4 1.59 -22.16 -0.47
CA GLU A 4 1.85 -23.60 -0.37
C GLU A 4 0.59 -24.44 -0.13
N LYS A 5 -0.40 -23.92 0.62
CA LYS A 5 -1.67 -24.62 0.83
C LYS A 5 -2.52 -24.62 -0.44
N GLU A 6 -2.51 -23.52 -1.17
CA GLU A 6 -3.20 -23.30 -2.43
C GLU A 6 -2.62 -24.20 -3.54
N CYS A 7 -1.29 -24.36 -3.59
CA CYS A 7 -0.59 -25.22 -4.54
C CYS A 7 -0.78 -26.71 -4.23
N ASN A 8 -0.80 -27.09 -2.95
CA ASN A 8 -0.86 -28.50 -2.55
C ASN A 8 -2.30 -29.03 -2.37
N ASN A 9 -3.29 -28.15 -2.17
CA ASN A 9 -4.68 -28.52 -1.97
C ASN A 9 -5.59 -27.81 -2.99
N LYS A 10 -6.05 -28.57 -3.99
CA LYS A 10 -6.91 -28.08 -5.08
C LYS A 10 -8.24 -27.48 -4.58
N ASP A 11 -8.74 -27.93 -3.43
CA ASP A 11 -10.00 -27.46 -2.85
C ASP A 11 -9.81 -26.26 -1.91
N PHE A 12 -8.55 -25.85 -1.65
CA PHE A 12 -8.29 -24.70 -0.76
C PHE A 12 -8.93 -23.43 -1.33
N VAL A 13 -8.74 -23.18 -2.62
CA VAL A 13 -9.25 -21.98 -3.31
C VAL A 13 -10.78 -21.96 -3.25
N THR A 14 -11.43 -23.07 -3.59
CA THR A 14 -12.90 -23.18 -3.66
C THR A 14 -13.58 -23.17 -2.30
N ARG A 15 -12.84 -23.45 -1.21
CA ARG A 15 -13.39 -23.40 0.15
C ARG A 15 -13.11 -22.08 0.87
N ILE A 16 -11.89 -21.56 0.75
CA ILE A 16 -11.41 -20.47 1.60
C ILE A 16 -11.76 -19.10 1.02
N TYR A 17 -11.51 -18.87 -0.27
CA TYR A 17 -11.75 -17.54 -0.87
C TYR A 17 -13.24 -17.19 -1.03
N PRO A 18 -14.16 -18.12 -1.32
CA PRO A 18 -15.59 -17.79 -1.38
C PRO A 18 -16.13 -17.21 -0.07
N CYS A 19 -15.68 -17.68 1.09
CA CYS A 19 -16.12 -17.09 2.36
C CYS A 19 -15.73 -15.60 2.47
N VAL A 20 -14.51 -15.25 2.05
CA VAL A 20 -14.02 -13.86 2.05
C VAL A 20 -14.87 -12.98 1.12
N GLY A 21 -15.25 -13.51 -0.04
CA GLY A 21 -16.03 -12.79 -1.06
C GLY A 21 -17.54 -12.76 -0.83
N GLN A 22 -18.08 -13.63 0.04
CA GLN A 22 -19.50 -13.68 0.35
C GLN A 22 -19.87 -12.72 1.48
N GLU A 23 -21.05 -12.09 1.36
CA GLU A 23 -21.62 -11.23 2.41
C GLU A 23 -20.66 -10.13 2.92
N VAL A 24 -19.80 -9.59 2.05
CA VAL A 24 -18.75 -8.60 2.43
C VAL A 24 -19.33 -7.45 3.21
N SER A 25 -20.47 -6.91 2.74
CA SER A 25 -21.20 -5.83 3.41
C SER A 25 -21.56 -6.15 4.87
N ASN A 26 -21.79 -7.41 5.21
CA ASN A 26 -22.23 -7.82 6.55
C ASN A 26 -21.04 -7.95 7.49
N TRP A 27 -20.00 -8.68 7.08
CA TRP A 27 -18.87 -8.96 7.96
C TRP A 27 -17.93 -7.76 8.10
N ILE A 28 -17.82 -6.90 7.08
CA ILE A 28 -16.97 -5.70 7.10
C ILE A 28 -17.62 -4.51 7.80
N ARG A 29 -18.96 -4.49 7.95
CA ARG A 29 -19.72 -3.37 8.52
C ARG A 29 -19.13 -2.82 9.84
N PRO A 30 -18.69 -3.65 10.80
CA PRO A 30 -18.08 -3.13 12.04
C PRO A 30 -16.74 -2.42 11.84
N CYS A 31 -16.07 -2.64 10.71
CA CYS A 31 -14.83 -1.98 10.32
C CYS A 31 -15.04 -0.82 9.34
N SER A 32 -16.29 -0.43 9.08
CA SER A 32 -16.64 0.58 8.08
C SER A 32 -15.93 1.92 8.33
N GLU A 33 -15.82 2.34 9.59
CA GLU A 33 -15.11 3.57 9.96
C GLU A 33 -13.64 3.53 9.51
N GLN A 34 -12.91 2.45 9.83
CA GLN A 34 -11.49 2.33 9.50
C GLN A 34 -11.28 2.16 7.98
N VAL A 35 -12.16 1.42 7.31
CA VAL A 35 -12.15 1.25 5.85
C VAL A 35 -12.40 2.59 5.16
N ASN A 36 -13.40 3.35 5.60
CA ASN A 36 -13.75 4.64 5.02
C ASN A 36 -12.65 5.68 5.28
N ALA A 37 -12.08 5.70 6.49
CA ALA A 37 -10.96 6.59 6.83
C ALA A 37 -9.73 6.32 5.95
N TYR A 38 -9.36 5.04 5.79
CA TYR A 38 -8.28 4.66 4.88
C TYR A 38 -8.60 5.05 3.43
N SER A 39 -9.80 4.73 2.93
CA SER A 39 -10.18 5.02 1.55
C SER A 39 -10.15 6.51 1.23
N ALA A 40 -10.69 7.35 2.13
CA ALA A 40 -10.72 8.80 1.94
C ALA A 40 -9.31 9.40 1.85
N VAL A 41 -8.38 8.93 2.69
CA VAL A 41 -7.00 9.41 2.68
C VAL A 41 -6.22 8.84 1.51
N ARG A 42 -6.42 7.57 1.16
CA ARG A 42 -5.69 6.90 0.07
C ARG A 42 -5.81 7.66 -1.24
N ASP A 43 -7.04 8.02 -1.64
CA ASP A 43 -7.27 8.62 -2.94
C ASP A 43 -6.69 10.05 -3.02
N SER A 44 -6.91 10.85 -1.98
CA SER A 44 -6.34 12.22 -1.88
C SER A 44 -4.81 12.20 -1.83
N VAL A 45 -4.21 11.29 -1.05
CA VAL A 45 -2.75 11.17 -0.96
C VAL A 45 -2.15 10.66 -2.27
N ASN A 46 -2.79 9.71 -2.96
CA ASN A 46 -2.29 9.20 -4.25
C ASN A 46 -2.24 10.29 -5.33
N GLN A 47 -3.22 11.19 -5.35
CA GLN A 47 -3.20 12.36 -6.23
C GLN A 47 -2.04 13.31 -5.88
N ARG A 48 -1.85 13.61 -4.58
CA ARG A 48 -0.75 14.48 -4.11
C ARG A 48 0.63 13.90 -4.40
N ILE A 49 0.82 12.59 -4.18
CA ILE A 49 2.07 11.89 -4.50
C ILE A 49 2.36 11.99 -6.00
N SER A 50 1.37 11.69 -6.84
CA SER A 50 1.53 11.73 -8.30
C SER A 50 1.90 13.13 -8.77
N SER A 51 1.18 14.17 -8.33
CA SER A 51 1.47 15.56 -8.67
C SER A 51 2.86 16.02 -8.19
N THR A 52 3.24 15.65 -6.96
CA THR A 52 4.55 15.99 -6.38
C THR A 52 5.68 15.35 -7.18
N TYR A 53 5.54 14.06 -7.49
CA TYR A 53 6.54 13.31 -8.24
C TYR A 53 6.67 13.81 -9.68
N ASP A 54 5.55 13.96 -10.40
CA ASP A 54 5.56 14.40 -11.80
C ASP A 54 6.15 15.81 -11.94
N THR A 55 5.84 16.71 -11.01
CA THR A 55 6.42 18.06 -10.97
C THR A 55 7.94 18.00 -10.74
N ALA A 56 8.40 17.18 -9.80
CA ALA A 56 9.81 17.04 -9.49
C ALA A 56 10.60 16.43 -10.67
N VAL A 57 10.04 15.39 -11.30
CA VAL A 57 10.59 14.76 -12.51
C VAL A 57 10.66 15.74 -13.67
N ALA A 58 9.59 16.51 -13.91
CA ALA A 58 9.55 17.48 -15.01
C ALA A 58 10.63 18.56 -14.81
N LYS A 59 10.81 19.02 -13.57
CA LYS A 59 11.85 19.99 -13.22
C LYS A 59 13.24 19.45 -13.51
N VAL A 60 13.58 18.25 -13.02
CA VAL A 60 14.89 17.61 -13.27
C VAL A 60 15.15 17.39 -14.76
N LYS A 61 14.12 17.06 -15.55
CA LYS A 61 14.25 16.86 -17.00
C LYS A 61 14.46 18.15 -17.80
N ALA A 62 13.91 19.27 -17.33
CA ALA A 62 14.02 20.56 -18.01
C ALA A 62 15.40 21.22 -17.83
N THR A 63 16.20 20.73 -16.89
CA THR A 63 17.43 21.40 -16.47
C THR A 63 18.67 20.92 -17.22
N VAL A 64 19.46 21.88 -17.70
CA VAL A 64 20.75 21.66 -18.35
C VAL A 64 21.79 22.60 -17.71
N GLY A 65 22.96 22.09 -17.32
CA GLY A 65 24.03 22.91 -16.73
C GLY A 65 24.08 22.95 -15.19
N GLU A 66 24.54 24.07 -14.62
CA GLU A 66 24.86 24.21 -13.18
C GLU A 66 23.64 24.08 -12.24
N ASP A 67 22.45 24.43 -12.71
CA ASP A 67 21.18 24.33 -11.96
C ASP A 67 20.78 22.88 -11.59
N ARG A 68 21.42 21.89 -12.24
CA ARG A 68 21.14 20.47 -12.04
C ARG A 68 21.33 20.02 -10.59
N LYS A 69 22.27 20.61 -9.84
CA LYS A 69 22.49 20.25 -8.42
C LYS A 69 21.33 20.69 -7.52
N ASP A 70 20.76 21.86 -7.75
CA ASP A 70 19.65 22.38 -6.95
C ASP A 70 18.32 21.69 -7.29
N ASP A 71 18.15 21.26 -8.54
CA ASP A 71 17.00 20.46 -8.92
C ASP A 71 17.06 19.01 -8.41
N LEU A 72 18.25 18.41 -8.31
CA LEU A 72 18.41 17.13 -7.61
C LEU A 72 18.05 17.23 -6.12
N ARG A 73 18.44 18.32 -5.45
CA ARG A 73 17.99 18.59 -4.07
C ARG A 73 16.49 18.80 -3.98
N THR A 74 15.89 19.42 -4.99
CA THR A 74 14.44 19.60 -5.05
C THR A 74 13.73 18.25 -5.21
N PHE A 75 14.26 17.37 -6.05
CA PHE A 75 13.76 16.01 -6.22
C PHE A 75 13.87 15.19 -4.94
N GLU A 76 15.01 15.25 -4.24
CA GLU A 76 15.19 14.60 -2.94
C GLU A 76 14.16 15.08 -1.90
N LYS A 77 13.90 16.40 -1.83
CA LYS A 77 12.85 16.96 -0.97
C LYS A 77 11.46 16.43 -1.34
N ALA A 78 11.17 16.31 -2.63
CA ALA A 78 9.91 15.74 -3.12
C ALA A 78 9.76 14.27 -2.69
N MET A 79 10.81 13.45 -2.82
CA MET A 79 10.81 12.05 -2.42
C MET A 79 10.61 11.87 -0.91
N ASN A 80 11.27 12.69 -0.09
CA ASN A 80 11.04 12.71 1.36
C ASN A 80 9.60 13.12 1.72
N SER A 81 9.02 14.09 1.01
CA SER A 81 7.62 14.48 1.19
C SER A 81 6.65 13.35 0.81
N ILE A 82 6.92 12.63 -0.27
CA ILE A 82 6.17 11.46 -0.70
C ILE A 82 6.21 10.37 0.38
N ALA A 83 7.40 10.07 0.92
CA ALA A 83 7.53 9.08 1.99
C ALA A 83 6.67 9.45 3.22
N PHE A 84 6.63 10.73 3.61
CA PHE A 84 5.79 11.20 4.69
C PHE A 84 4.28 11.02 4.40
N LEU A 85 3.85 11.37 3.19
CA LEU A 85 2.47 11.17 2.74
C LEU A 85 2.06 9.68 2.76
N GLU A 86 2.95 8.80 2.31
CA GLU A 86 2.75 7.35 2.42
C GLU A 86 2.63 6.89 3.86
N GLY A 87 3.39 7.49 4.77
CA GLY A 87 3.31 7.24 6.21
C GLY A 87 1.90 7.40 6.78
N SER A 88 1.13 8.39 6.31
CA SER A 88 -0.27 8.58 6.69
C SER A 88 -1.16 7.45 6.16
N LYS A 89 -1.00 7.06 4.89
CA LYS A 89 -1.73 5.92 4.30
C LYS A 89 -1.44 4.62 5.03
N CYS A 90 -0.17 4.31 5.28
CA CYS A 90 0.27 3.09 5.96
C CYS A 90 -0.27 2.99 7.40
N GLY A 91 -0.33 4.12 8.11
CA GLY A 91 -0.92 4.16 9.46
C GLY A 91 -2.40 3.75 9.45
N LEU A 92 -3.19 4.33 8.55
CA LEU A 92 -4.60 4.00 8.40
C LEU A 92 -4.82 2.58 7.86
N PHE A 93 -3.98 2.15 6.91
CA PHE A 93 -3.99 0.79 6.41
C PHE A 93 -3.78 -0.23 7.53
N LYS A 94 -2.83 0.00 8.44
CA LYS A 94 -2.61 -0.87 9.61
C LYS A 94 -3.85 -0.95 10.50
N GLN A 95 -4.51 0.18 10.78
CA GLN A 95 -5.73 0.20 11.58
C GLN A 95 -6.87 -0.57 10.92
N MET A 96 -7.11 -0.31 9.63
CA MET A 96 -8.09 -1.04 8.82
C MET A 96 -7.78 -2.55 8.80
N ARG A 97 -6.51 -2.92 8.54
CA ARG A 97 -6.04 -4.29 8.48
C ARG A 97 -6.32 -5.03 9.78
N VAL A 98 -6.01 -4.45 10.93
CA VAL A 98 -6.28 -5.08 12.24
C VAL A 98 -7.76 -5.40 12.42
N CYS A 99 -8.64 -4.44 12.10
CA CYS A 99 -10.09 -4.66 12.22
C CYS A 99 -10.57 -5.76 11.26
N VAL A 100 -10.23 -5.64 9.97
CA VAL A 100 -10.69 -6.55 8.91
C VAL A 100 -10.22 -7.99 9.17
N LEU A 101 -8.96 -8.17 9.57
CA LEU A 101 -8.42 -9.51 9.84
C LEU A 101 -9.12 -10.18 11.01
N ARG A 102 -9.45 -9.42 12.07
CA ARG A 102 -10.24 -9.95 13.18
C ARG A 102 -11.62 -10.43 12.72
N ARG A 103 -12.31 -9.65 11.88
CA ARG A 103 -13.63 -10.05 11.34
C ARG A 103 -13.55 -11.29 10.46
N LEU A 104 -12.51 -11.40 9.63
CA LEU A 104 -12.28 -12.57 8.80
C LEU A 104 -11.94 -13.82 9.61
N LEU A 105 -11.17 -13.67 10.70
CA LEU A 105 -10.90 -14.78 11.61
C LEU A 105 -12.20 -15.31 12.24
N GLU A 106 -13.06 -14.41 12.72
CA GLU A 106 -14.34 -14.74 13.35
C GLU A 106 -15.34 -15.38 12.35
N LYS A 107 -15.38 -14.93 11.10
CA LYS A 107 -16.36 -15.37 10.10
C LYS A 107 -15.88 -16.56 9.24
N CYS A 108 -14.61 -16.55 8.83
CA CYS A 108 -14.06 -17.45 7.82
C CYS A 108 -12.88 -18.31 8.32
N GLY A 109 -12.41 -18.07 9.54
CA GLY A 109 -11.33 -18.84 10.15
C GLY A 109 -9.91 -18.39 9.78
N PRO A 110 -8.90 -19.06 10.36
CA PRO A 110 -7.51 -18.61 10.33
C PRO A 110 -6.86 -18.73 8.95
N GLU A 111 -7.22 -19.73 8.14
CA GLU A 111 -6.76 -19.86 6.76
C GLU A 111 -7.15 -18.65 5.90
N ALA A 112 -8.43 -18.26 5.97
CA ALA A 112 -8.96 -17.13 5.21
C ALA A 112 -8.31 -15.81 5.65
N MET A 113 -8.20 -15.61 6.98
CA MET A 113 -7.51 -14.45 7.53
C MET A 113 -6.05 -14.38 7.04
N LYS A 114 -5.31 -15.49 7.08
CA LYS A 114 -3.91 -15.53 6.65
C LYS A 114 -3.78 -15.25 5.15
N ALA A 115 -4.58 -15.92 4.32
CA ALA A 115 -4.56 -15.72 2.87
C ALA A 115 -4.90 -14.26 2.51
N PHE A 116 -5.91 -13.68 3.15
CA PHE A 116 -6.29 -12.29 2.95
C PHE A 116 -5.16 -11.33 3.40
N ASN A 117 -4.60 -11.53 4.59
CA ASN A 117 -3.50 -10.70 5.11
C ASN A 117 -2.30 -10.66 4.14
N THR A 118 -1.90 -11.83 3.64
CA THR A 118 -0.82 -11.94 2.65
C THR A 118 -1.19 -11.18 1.38
N SER A 119 -2.42 -11.34 0.88
CA SER A 119 -2.89 -10.72 -0.35
C SER A 119 -2.90 -9.19 -0.29
N ILE A 120 -3.22 -8.60 0.87
CA ILE A 120 -3.29 -7.14 1.01
C ILE A 120 -1.97 -6.48 1.44
N SER A 121 -1.07 -7.23 2.09
CA SER A 121 0.18 -6.68 2.60
C SER A 121 1.31 -6.80 1.57
N LEU A 122 1.41 -7.95 0.90
CA LEU A 122 2.53 -8.21 -0.01
C LEU A 122 2.59 -7.17 -1.14
N GLY A 123 3.73 -6.48 -1.23
CA GLY A 123 3.93 -5.48 -2.29
C GLY A 123 3.02 -4.27 -2.15
N TYR A 124 2.49 -4.00 -0.96
CA TYR A 124 1.60 -2.86 -0.70
C TYR A 124 2.21 -1.54 -1.22
N LEU A 125 3.42 -1.21 -0.78
CA LEU A 125 4.09 0.03 -1.21
C LEU A 125 4.38 0.06 -2.70
N ARG A 126 4.80 -1.06 -3.30
CA ARG A 126 5.04 -1.14 -4.75
C ARG A 126 3.74 -0.88 -5.53
N THR A 127 2.64 -1.45 -5.07
CA THR A 127 1.30 -1.27 -5.68
C THR A 127 0.85 0.18 -5.56
N GLU A 128 1.02 0.78 -4.38
CA GLU A 128 0.65 2.17 -4.12
C GLU A 128 1.50 3.18 -4.90
N ARG A 129 2.80 2.90 -5.06
CA ARG A 129 3.74 3.77 -5.79
C ARG A 129 3.61 3.66 -7.30
N ARG A 130 3.14 2.51 -7.81
CA ARG A 130 3.32 2.10 -9.21
C ARG A 130 4.81 1.93 -9.56
N GLU A 131 5.08 1.29 -10.69
CA GLU A 131 6.43 0.81 -11.02
C GLU A 131 7.49 1.92 -11.03
N ARG A 132 7.20 3.05 -11.68
CA ARG A 132 8.21 4.11 -11.90
C ARG A 132 8.69 4.77 -10.61
N LEU A 133 7.76 5.22 -9.77
CA LEU A 133 8.09 5.82 -8.47
C LEU A 133 8.75 4.79 -7.55
N ASN A 134 8.29 3.53 -7.57
CA ASN A 134 8.90 2.47 -6.78
C ASN A 134 10.37 2.25 -7.16
N LEU A 135 10.67 2.20 -8.47
CA LEU A 135 12.04 2.07 -8.95
C LEU A 135 12.93 3.22 -8.49
N ASP A 136 12.45 4.47 -8.52
CA ASP A 136 13.24 5.60 -8.01
C ASP A 136 13.49 5.49 -6.50
N PHE A 137 12.51 5.02 -5.72
CA PHE A 137 12.71 4.73 -4.30
C PHE A 137 13.80 3.67 -4.06
N GLU A 138 13.80 2.60 -4.86
CA GLU A 138 14.76 1.49 -4.74
C GLU A 138 16.16 1.88 -5.22
N VAL A 139 16.27 2.48 -6.41
CA VAL A 139 17.55 2.82 -7.06
C VAL A 139 18.29 3.91 -6.27
N PHE A 140 17.57 4.92 -5.78
CA PHE A 140 18.17 6.00 -4.99
C PHE A 140 18.15 5.74 -3.48
N ASN A 141 17.67 4.56 -3.04
CA ASN A 141 17.62 4.12 -1.65
C ASN A 141 16.94 5.15 -0.71
N TYR A 142 15.81 5.70 -1.14
CA TYR A 142 15.06 6.65 -0.33
C TYR A 142 14.40 5.95 0.87
N PRO A 143 14.39 6.58 2.06
CA PRO A 143 13.87 5.95 3.26
C PRO A 143 12.36 5.76 3.17
N VAL A 144 11.90 4.59 3.63
CA VAL A 144 10.49 4.32 3.83
C VAL A 144 10.06 4.84 5.20
N HIS A 145 8.87 5.45 5.26
CA HIS A 145 8.36 5.97 6.53
C HIS A 145 8.12 4.84 7.55
N PRO A 146 8.41 5.02 8.86
CA PRO A 146 8.27 3.98 9.88
C PRO A 146 6.90 3.31 9.95
N ASN A 147 5.83 4.09 9.72
CA ASN A 147 4.47 3.55 9.66
C ASN A 147 4.26 2.49 8.57
N CYS A 148 5.10 2.45 7.54
CA CYS A 148 5.02 1.48 6.46
C CYS A 148 5.88 0.23 6.69
N ILE A 149 6.71 0.19 7.74
CA ILE A 149 7.51 -0.99 8.06
C ILE A 149 6.59 -2.16 8.46
N GLY A 150 6.83 -3.34 7.92
CA GLY A 150 6.02 -4.55 8.17
C GLY A 150 4.69 -4.56 7.40
N LEU A 151 4.59 -3.76 6.34
CA LEU A 151 3.57 -3.87 5.31
C LEU A 151 4.19 -4.54 4.07
#